data_AF-A0A7C4IYA5-F1
#
_entry.id   AF-A0A7C4IYA5-F1
#
_cell.length_a   1.000
_cell.length_b   1.000
_cell.length_c   1.000
_cell.angle_alpha   90.00
_cell.angle_beta   90.00
_cell.angle_gamma   90.00
#
_symmetry.space_group_name_H-M   'P 1'
#
loop_
_entity.id
_entity.type
_entity.pdbx_description
1 polymer ?
#
loop_
_entity_poly.entity_id
_entity_poly.type
_entity_poly.pdbx_seq_one_letter_code
_entity_poly.pdbx_strand_id
1 'polypeptide(L)'
;MNFSSILFEKEEENLKSETLEAPAFFVDLNLDQIIDAVTAGRDDYHLKPFFFVPLRDIDAIKYRQEIMLDLENGALQETIRSFSQKMVMMRRYLAMIEKLYYKYNKEGWFLEAVIIYCDAVKGLANDLSKTELKSRGLLAFRDYITSYAGSESFVSLLRETEALKTDLSTVTYCMLIDGGKVQVRSYESEIDYSIEVEKTFEKFKQGAVKDYLSKLPLGSGMNHVEAAVLDLVAKLHPETFSSLDEYCARNAGFLDETIAVFDREIQF
;
A
#
# COMPACT_ATOMS: atom_id res chain seq x y z
N MET A 1 12.40 -24.36 -8.89
CA MET A 1 11.10 -24.20 -9.60
C MET A 1 10.66 -22.78 -9.35
N ASN A 2 10.22 -22.07 -10.37
CA ASN A 2 9.65 -20.73 -10.17
C ASN A 2 8.29 -20.90 -9.50
N PHE A 3 8.06 -20.20 -8.40
CA PHE A 3 6.77 -20.17 -7.72
C PHE A 3 5.76 -19.43 -8.59
N SER A 4 4.55 -19.98 -8.74
CA SER A 4 3.48 -19.40 -9.56
C SER A 4 2.20 -19.09 -8.79
N SER A 5 1.79 -19.94 -7.84
CA SER A 5 0.50 -19.84 -7.15
C SER A 5 0.48 -20.65 -5.86
N ILE A 6 -0.22 -20.17 -4.83
CA ILE A 6 -0.50 -20.95 -3.61
C ILE A 6 -1.74 -21.84 -3.77
N LEU A 7 -2.57 -21.64 -4.79
CA LEU A 7 -3.73 -22.51 -5.05
C LEU A 7 -3.44 -23.61 -6.08
N PHE A 8 -2.42 -23.43 -6.92
CA PHE A 8 -2.07 -24.32 -8.02
C PHE A 8 -0.56 -24.51 -8.15
N GLU A 9 -0.08 -25.74 -8.01
CA GLU A 9 1.34 -26.06 -8.18
C GLU A 9 1.76 -26.08 -9.66
N LYS A 10 0.85 -26.48 -10.55
CA LYS A 10 1.12 -26.59 -11.99
C LYS A 10 0.49 -25.43 -12.76
N GLU A 11 1.25 -24.81 -13.66
CA GLU A 11 0.76 -23.72 -14.52
C GLU A 11 -0.47 -24.12 -15.35
N GLU A 12 -0.54 -25.37 -15.82
CA GLU A 12 -1.69 -25.89 -16.58
C GLU A 12 -3.00 -25.91 -15.77
N GLU A 13 -2.89 -26.09 -14.45
CA GLU A 13 -4.03 -26.05 -13.53
C GLU A 13 -4.41 -24.59 -13.25
N ASN A 14 -3.44 -23.68 -13.18
CA ASN A 14 -3.68 -22.24 -13.05
C ASN A 14 -4.40 -21.66 -14.29
N LEU A 15 -4.10 -22.13 -15.50
CA LEU A 15 -4.79 -21.67 -16.72
C LEU A 15 -6.25 -22.13 -16.85
N LYS A 16 -6.68 -23.12 -16.06
CA LYS A 16 -8.05 -23.68 -16.03
C LYS A 16 -8.72 -23.52 -14.66
N SER A 17 -8.16 -22.65 -13.83
CA SER A 17 -8.43 -22.56 -12.39
C SER A 17 -9.73 -21.86 -12.02
N GLU A 18 -10.29 -21.06 -12.93
CA GLU A 18 -11.37 -20.13 -12.63
C GLU A 18 -12.50 -20.26 -13.65
N THR A 19 -13.73 -20.23 -13.15
CA THR A 19 -14.94 -20.01 -13.96
C THR A 19 -15.75 -18.91 -13.30
N LEU A 20 -16.33 -18.01 -14.09
CA LEU A 20 -17.20 -16.95 -13.57
C LEU A 20 -18.61 -17.47 -13.25
N GLU A 21 -19.00 -18.60 -13.86
CA GLU A 21 -20.33 -19.18 -13.68
C GLU A 21 -20.30 -20.29 -12.63
N ALA A 22 -21.14 -20.13 -11.61
CA ALA A 22 -21.36 -21.15 -10.60
C ALA A 22 -22.05 -22.38 -11.22
N PRO A 23 -21.64 -23.61 -10.84
CA PRO A 23 -22.35 -24.81 -11.26
C PRO A 23 -23.81 -24.79 -10.80
N ALA A 24 -24.73 -25.27 -11.64
CA ALA A 24 -26.17 -25.21 -11.38
C ALA A 24 -26.58 -25.86 -10.03
N PHE A 25 -25.86 -26.88 -9.59
CA PHE A 25 -26.14 -27.57 -8.33
C PHE A 25 -25.77 -26.78 -7.07
N PHE A 26 -25.10 -25.62 -7.19
CA PHE A 26 -24.70 -24.82 -6.01
C PHE A 26 -25.89 -24.31 -5.24
N VAL A 27 -26.91 -23.81 -5.96
CA VAL A 27 -28.16 -23.33 -5.37
C VAL A 27 -28.92 -24.49 -4.72
N ASP A 28 -28.99 -25.65 -5.39
CA ASP A 28 -29.67 -26.84 -4.88
C ASP A 28 -29.04 -27.36 -3.58
N LEU A 29 -27.72 -27.22 -3.44
CA LEU A 29 -26.96 -27.66 -2.27
C LEU A 29 -26.69 -26.54 -1.25
N ASN A 30 -27.23 -25.33 -1.47
CA ASN A 30 -26.94 -24.11 -0.70
C ASN A 30 -25.43 -23.79 -0.56
N LEU A 31 -24.61 -24.21 -1.53
CA LEU A 31 -23.17 -23.92 -1.56
C LEU A 31 -22.89 -22.45 -1.88
N ASP A 32 -23.78 -21.81 -2.63
CA ASP A 32 -23.78 -20.37 -2.89
C ASP A 32 -23.78 -19.57 -1.58
N GLN A 33 -24.63 -19.93 -0.61
CA GLN A 33 -24.69 -19.27 0.69
C GLN A 33 -23.41 -19.44 1.50
N ILE A 34 -22.79 -20.62 1.44
CA ILE A 34 -21.51 -20.88 2.10
C ILE A 34 -20.42 -20.00 1.49
N ILE A 35 -20.35 -19.95 0.16
CA ILE A 35 -19.35 -19.16 -0.56
C ILE A 35 -19.54 -17.67 -0.30
N ASP A 36 -20.78 -17.19 -0.31
CA ASP A 36 -21.10 -15.80 0.06
C ASP A 36 -20.65 -15.49 1.48
N ALA A 37 -20.89 -16.40 2.43
CA ALA A 37 -20.49 -16.21 3.82
C ALA A 37 -18.97 -16.20 4.02
N VAL A 38 -18.23 -17.10 3.38
CA VAL A 38 -16.75 -17.18 3.55
C VAL A 38 -16.01 -16.09 2.77
N THR A 39 -16.60 -15.56 1.70
CA THR A 39 -16.02 -14.46 0.91
C THR A 39 -16.50 -13.07 1.33
N ALA A 40 -17.42 -12.98 2.29
CA ALA A 40 -17.97 -11.72 2.77
C ALA A 40 -16.88 -10.74 3.24
N GLY A 41 -16.90 -9.51 2.71
CA GLY A 41 -15.91 -8.48 3.01
C GLY A 41 -14.57 -8.63 2.30
N ARG A 42 -14.48 -9.59 1.36
CA ARG A 42 -13.31 -9.83 0.48
C ARG A 42 -13.70 -9.73 -1.00
N ASP A 43 -14.77 -9.02 -1.31
CA ASP A 43 -15.32 -8.90 -2.67
C ASP A 43 -14.29 -8.38 -3.68
N ASP A 44 -13.44 -7.44 -3.25
CA ASP A 44 -12.37 -6.86 -4.07
C ASP A 44 -11.34 -7.90 -4.58
N TYR A 45 -11.24 -9.06 -3.92
CA TYR A 45 -10.33 -10.14 -4.29
C TYR A 45 -10.92 -11.11 -5.32
N HIS A 46 -12.22 -11.02 -5.64
CA HIS A 46 -12.86 -11.87 -6.65
C HIS A 46 -12.56 -13.37 -6.42
N LEU A 47 -12.85 -13.88 -5.22
CA LEU A 47 -12.47 -15.24 -4.79
C LEU A 47 -13.44 -16.34 -5.25
N LYS A 48 -14.71 -15.99 -5.50
CA LYS A 48 -15.77 -16.93 -5.88
C LYS A 48 -15.41 -17.86 -7.06
N PRO A 49 -14.74 -17.39 -8.13
CA PRO A 49 -14.33 -18.25 -9.24
C PRO A 49 -13.49 -19.46 -8.85
N PHE A 50 -12.67 -19.37 -7.80
CA PHE A 50 -11.87 -20.51 -7.30
C PHE A 50 -12.73 -21.62 -6.68
N PHE A 51 -13.89 -21.28 -6.11
CA PHE A 51 -14.80 -22.24 -5.50
C PHE A 51 -15.65 -22.99 -6.53
N PHE A 52 -15.78 -22.44 -7.74
CA PHE A 52 -16.61 -23.03 -8.80
C PHE A 52 -15.88 -24.13 -9.58
N VAL A 53 -14.56 -24.24 -9.43
CA VAL A 53 -13.72 -25.24 -10.10
C VAL A 53 -13.24 -26.30 -9.11
N PRO A 54 -13.85 -27.50 -9.11
CA PRO A 54 -13.38 -28.60 -8.27
C PRO A 54 -12.06 -29.17 -8.81
N LEU A 55 -11.11 -29.40 -7.90
CA LEU A 55 -9.88 -30.12 -8.21
C LEU A 55 -10.18 -31.61 -8.44
N ARG A 56 -9.53 -32.20 -9.45
CA ARG A 56 -9.69 -33.63 -9.82
C ARG A 56 -8.43 -34.46 -9.55
N ASP A 57 -7.31 -33.81 -9.23
CA ASP A 57 -6.05 -34.46 -8.92
C ASP A 57 -5.85 -34.50 -7.40
N ILE A 58 -5.49 -35.67 -6.87
CA ILE A 58 -5.27 -35.87 -5.44
C ILE A 58 -4.08 -35.06 -4.96
N ASP A 59 -3.03 -34.93 -5.78
CA ASP A 59 -1.85 -34.17 -5.39
C ASP A 59 -2.15 -32.67 -5.31
N ALA A 60 -2.90 -32.10 -6.26
CA ALA A 60 -3.38 -30.72 -6.20
C ALA A 60 -4.27 -30.46 -4.95
N ILE A 61 -5.11 -31.42 -4.55
CA ILE A 61 -5.90 -31.31 -3.32
C ILE A 61 -4.98 -31.27 -2.10
N LYS A 62 -3.98 -32.16 -2.04
CA LYS A 62 -3.01 -32.19 -0.94
C LYS A 62 -2.19 -30.91 -0.88
N TYR A 63 -1.76 -30.38 -2.02
CA TYR A 63 -1.04 -29.11 -2.11
C TYR A 63 -1.80 -27.97 -1.42
N ARG A 64 -3.10 -27.80 -1.72
CA ARG A 64 -3.92 -26.79 -1.02
C ARG A 64 -4.09 -27.10 0.46
N GLN A 65 -4.32 -28.36 0.84
CA GLN A 65 -4.47 -28.76 2.24
C GLN A 65 -3.21 -28.51 3.07
N GLU A 66 -2.03 -28.77 2.51
CA GLU A 66 -0.75 -28.47 3.17
C GLU A 66 -0.65 -26.98 3.53
N ILE A 67 -1.04 -26.10 2.62
CA ILE A 67 -1.01 -24.64 2.83
C ILE A 67 -2.03 -24.23 3.89
N MET A 68 -3.25 -24.76 3.84
CA MET A 68 -4.28 -24.49 4.86
C MET A 68 -3.83 -24.95 6.25
N LEU A 69 -3.14 -26.09 6.36
CA LEU A 69 -2.58 -26.57 7.62
C LEU A 69 -1.49 -25.65 8.17
N ASP A 70 -0.62 -25.10 7.33
CA ASP A 70 0.36 -24.09 7.76
C ASP A 70 -0.36 -22.82 8.26
N LEU A 71 -1.44 -22.39 7.58
CA LEU A 71 -2.23 -21.20 7.94
C LEU A 71 -3.02 -21.34 9.25
N GLU A 72 -3.18 -22.55 9.79
CA GLU A 72 -3.69 -22.76 11.15
C GLU A 72 -2.73 -22.23 12.24
N ASN A 73 -1.46 -21.98 11.89
CA ASN A 73 -0.51 -21.32 12.79
C ASN A 73 -0.88 -19.84 12.97
N GLY A 74 -1.33 -19.47 14.16
CA GLY A 74 -1.75 -18.10 14.47
C GLY A 74 -0.67 -17.03 14.24
N ALA A 75 0.62 -17.35 14.40
CA ALA A 75 1.69 -16.40 14.11
C ALA A 75 1.82 -16.13 12.60
N LEU A 76 1.74 -17.19 11.78
CA LEU A 76 1.72 -17.04 10.32
C LEU A 76 0.46 -16.27 9.88
N GLN A 77 -0.69 -16.59 10.47
CA GLN A 77 -1.95 -15.91 10.13
C GLN A 77 -1.88 -14.40 10.38
N GLU A 78 -1.28 -13.95 11.50
CA GLU A 78 -1.10 -12.52 11.78
C GLU A 78 -0.10 -11.88 10.80
N THR A 79 0.98 -12.56 10.43
CA THR A 79 1.91 -12.10 9.39
C THR A 79 1.19 -11.87 8.05
N ILE A 80 0.42 -12.87 7.59
CA ILE A 80 -0.37 -12.76 6.36
C ILE A 80 -1.40 -11.64 6.45
N ARG A 81 -2.08 -11.49 7.61
CA ARG A 81 -3.05 -10.41 7.84
C ARG A 81 -2.39 -9.03 7.75
N SER A 82 -1.24 -8.85 8.38
CA SER A 82 -0.50 -7.58 8.33
C SER A 82 -0.12 -7.21 6.91
N PHE A 83 0.41 -8.17 6.14
CA PHE A 83 0.70 -8.00 4.72
C PHE A 83 -0.55 -7.60 3.93
N SER A 84 -1.64 -8.36 4.08
CA SER A 84 -2.90 -8.14 3.35
C SER A 84 -3.48 -6.75 3.63
N GLN A 85 -3.41 -6.28 4.88
CA GLN A 85 -3.88 -4.94 5.26
C GLN A 85 -3.09 -3.83 4.55
N LYS A 86 -1.77 -3.99 4.43
CA LYS A 86 -0.93 -3.06 3.66
C LYS A 86 -1.29 -3.09 2.17
N MET A 87 -1.48 -4.27 1.60
CA MET A 87 -1.86 -4.43 0.18
C MET A 87 -3.23 -3.81 -0.14
N VAL A 88 -4.22 -4.00 0.74
CA VAL A 88 -5.53 -3.32 0.65
C VAL A 88 -5.37 -1.80 0.71
N MET A 89 -4.55 -1.28 1.64
CA MET A 89 -4.29 0.15 1.76
C MET A 89 -3.66 0.72 0.48
N MET A 90 -2.66 0.03 -0.07
CA MET A 90 -1.98 0.40 -1.30
C MET A 90 -2.97 0.46 -2.48
N ARG A 91 -3.78 -0.59 -2.68
CA ARG A 91 -4.81 -0.60 -3.74
C ARG A 91 -5.83 0.52 -3.58
N ARG A 92 -6.22 0.82 -2.33
CA ARG A 92 -7.13 1.93 -2.04
C ARG A 92 -6.53 3.28 -2.44
N TYR A 93 -5.23 3.49 -2.23
CA TYR A 93 -4.55 4.70 -2.70
C TYR A 93 -4.51 4.76 -4.22
N LEU A 94 -4.16 3.67 -4.91
CA LEU A 94 -4.19 3.62 -6.37
C LEU A 94 -5.59 3.93 -6.93
N ALA A 95 -6.64 3.31 -6.40
CA ALA A 95 -8.02 3.58 -6.80
C ALA A 95 -8.48 5.01 -6.50
N MET A 96 -7.92 5.65 -5.46
CA MET A 96 -8.19 7.04 -5.13
C MET A 96 -7.49 8.00 -6.08
N ILE A 97 -6.25 7.72 -6.48
CA ILE A 97 -5.44 8.55 -7.40
C ILE A 97 -6.18 8.83 -8.72
N GLU A 98 -6.86 7.81 -9.26
CA GLU A 98 -7.67 7.94 -10.47
C GLU A 98 -8.76 9.01 -10.37
N LYS A 99 -9.25 9.29 -9.15
CA LYS A 99 -10.31 10.27 -8.87
C LYS A 99 -9.79 11.66 -8.53
N LEU A 100 -8.48 11.82 -8.36
CA LEU A 100 -7.86 13.12 -8.05
C LEU A 100 -7.72 13.97 -9.32
N TYR A 101 -7.63 15.29 -9.14
CA TYR A 101 -7.49 16.25 -10.24
C TYR A 101 -6.08 16.84 -10.36
N TYR A 102 -5.43 17.09 -9.23
CA TYR A 102 -4.15 17.82 -9.18
C TYR A 102 -2.96 16.87 -9.28
N LYS A 103 -2.01 17.21 -10.17
CA LYS A 103 -0.84 16.40 -10.50
C LYS A 103 -0.01 16.00 -9.27
N TYR A 104 0.54 16.98 -8.53
CA TYR A 104 1.41 16.69 -7.39
C TYR A 104 0.69 16.05 -6.21
N ASN A 105 -0.65 16.17 -6.14
CA ASN A 105 -1.45 15.39 -5.21
C ASN A 105 -1.47 13.90 -5.62
N LYS A 106 -1.70 13.60 -6.92
CA LYS A 106 -1.63 12.23 -7.45
C LYS A 106 -0.27 11.59 -7.21
N GLU A 107 0.79 12.29 -7.56
CA GLU A 107 2.16 11.78 -7.47
C GLU A 107 2.59 11.55 -6.02
N GLY A 108 2.19 12.44 -5.10
CA GLY A 108 2.38 12.22 -3.67
C GLY A 108 1.69 10.95 -3.17
N TRP A 109 0.41 10.74 -3.53
CA TRP A 109 -0.31 9.51 -3.16
C TRP A 109 0.25 8.26 -3.84
N PHE A 110 0.78 8.39 -5.05
CA PHE A 110 1.47 7.30 -5.74
C PHE A 110 2.72 6.90 -4.97
N LEU A 111 3.53 7.86 -4.52
CA LEU A 111 4.69 7.60 -3.68
C LEU A 111 4.30 6.87 -2.38
N GLU A 112 3.23 7.32 -1.70
CA GLU A 112 2.71 6.62 -0.50
C GLU A 112 2.28 5.18 -0.80
N ALA A 113 1.66 4.92 -1.96
CA ALA A 113 1.26 3.59 -2.37
C ALA A 113 2.48 2.67 -2.56
N VAL A 114 3.55 3.17 -3.19
CA VAL A 114 4.80 2.40 -3.36
C VAL A 114 5.51 2.17 -2.03
N ILE A 115 5.54 3.16 -1.13
CA ILE A 115 6.08 3.00 0.23
C ILE A 115 5.41 1.82 0.95
N ILE A 116 4.08 1.78 0.93
CA ILE A 116 3.31 0.71 1.57
C ILE A 116 3.61 -0.65 0.96
N TYR A 117 3.72 -0.73 -0.37
CA TYR A 117 4.08 -1.96 -1.06
C TYR A 117 5.46 -2.46 -0.66
N CYS A 118 6.46 -1.58 -0.69
CA CYS A 118 7.84 -1.90 -0.30
C CYS A 118 7.91 -2.40 1.15
N ASP A 119 7.20 -1.76 2.07
CA ASP A 119 7.09 -2.19 3.48
C ASP A 119 6.32 -3.52 3.64
N ALA A 120 5.31 -3.77 2.82
CA ALA A 120 4.58 -5.04 2.81
C ALA A 120 5.48 -6.20 2.37
N VAL A 121 6.18 -6.06 1.24
CA VAL A 121 7.09 -7.10 0.71
C VAL A 121 8.26 -7.35 1.65
N LYS A 122 8.92 -6.28 2.13
CA LYS A 122 10.07 -6.39 3.04
C LYS A 122 9.67 -7.02 4.38
N GLY A 123 8.52 -6.61 4.93
CA GLY A 123 7.98 -7.18 6.15
C GLY A 123 7.66 -8.66 5.99
N LEU A 124 6.91 -9.03 4.93
CA LEU A 124 6.52 -10.40 4.69
C LEU A 124 7.74 -11.32 4.45
N ALA A 125 8.73 -10.88 3.66
CA ALA A 125 9.96 -11.64 3.44
C ALA A 125 10.72 -11.91 4.76
N ASN A 126 10.87 -10.89 5.59
CA ASN A 126 11.53 -11.02 6.89
C ASN A 126 10.76 -11.95 7.84
N ASP A 127 9.44 -11.86 7.87
CA ASP A 127 8.62 -12.65 8.79
C ASP A 127 8.58 -14.12 8.36
N LEU A 128 8.36 -14.41 7.07
CA LEU A 128 8.39 -15.77 6.54
C LEU A 128 9.76 -16.44 6.68
N SER A 129 10.86 -15.68 6.67
CA SER A 129 12.20 -16.22 6.92
C SER A 129 12.37 -16.82 8.32
N LYS A 130 11.55 -16.39 9.29
CA LYS A 130 11.59 -16.81 10.70
C LYS A 130 10.51 -17.84 11.03
N THR A 131 9.52 -17.99 10.17
CA THR A 131 8.41 -18.93 10.36
C THR A 131 8.79 -20.33 9.89
N GLU A 132 8.48 -21.33 10.71
CA GLU A 132 8.54 -22.72 10.30
C GLU A 132 7.34 -23.03 9.39
N LEU A 133 7.63 -23.32 8.12
CA LEU A 133 6.65 -23.66 7.09
C LEU A 133 6.87 -25.12 6.67
N LYS A 134 5.79 -25.86 6.41
CA LYS A 134 5.85 -27.26 5.99
C LYS A 134 5.28 -27.47 4.59
N SER A 135 4.34 -26.63 4.19
CA SER A 135 3.72 -26.71 2.87
C SER A 135 4.73 -26.39 1.77
N ARG A 136 4.75 -27.23 0.74
CA ARG A 136 5.64 -27.02 -0.40
C ARG A 136 5.37 -25.68 -1.10
N GLY A 137 4.12 -25.23 -1.13
CA GLY A 137 3.71 -23.95 -1.71
C GLY A 137 4.23 -22.73 -0.95
N LEU A 138 4.07 -22.67 0.38
CA LEU A 138 4.59 -21.52 1.14
C LEU A 138 6.12 -21.54 1.26
N LEU A 139 6.75 -22.72 1.26
CA LEU A 139 8.19 -22.84 1.15
C LEU A 139 8.71 -22.24 -0.18
N ALA A 140 8.08 -22.62 -1.30
CA ALA A 140 8.42 -22.07 -2.61
C ALA A 140 8.14 -20.55 -2.69
N PHE A 141 7.04 -20.09 -2.10
CA PHE A 141 6.75 -18.65 -2.02
C PHE A 141 7.75 -17.88 -1.16
N ARG A 142 8.18 -18.46 -0.02
CA ARG A 142 9.22 -17.86 0.82
C ARG A 142 10.53 -17.68 0.06
N ASP A 143 10.92 -18.69 -0.72
CA ASP A 143 12.12 -18.61 -1.56
C ASP A 143 11.96 -17.53 -2.64
N TYR A 144 10.78 -17.46 -3.26
CA TYR A 144 10.43 -16.42 -4.24
C TYR A 144 10.51 -15.01 -3.65
N ILE A 145 9.77 -14.73 -2.58
CA ILE A 145 9.70 -13.38 -2.00
C ILE A 145 11.05 -12.96 -1.43
N THR A 146 11.85 -13.89 -0.89
CA THR A 146 13.22 -13.60 -0.44
C THR A 146 14.11 -13.22 -1.62
N SER A 147 14.03 -13.96 -2.73
CA SER A 147 14.77 -13.64 -3.95
C SER A 147 14.32 -12.31 -4.56
N TYR A 148 13.01 -12.04 -4.61
CA TYR A 148 12.46 -10.79 -5.13
C TYR A 148 12.88 -9.60 -4.24
N ALA A 149 12.74 -9.72 -2.92
CA ALA A 149 13.15 -8.66 -1.99
C ALA A 149 14.67 -8.39 -2.02
N GLY A 150 15.48 -9.37 -2.43
CA GLY A 150 16.92 -9.21 -2.65
C GLY A 150 17.32 -8.83 -4.08
N SER A 151 16.37 -8.73 -5.01
CA SER A 151 16.65 -8.42 -6.42
C SER A 151 17.05 -6.96 -6.60
N GLU A 152 17.86 -6.69 -7.63
CA GLU A 152 18.29 -5.32 -7.95
C GLU A 152 17.11 -4.39 -8.26
N SER A 153 16.07 -4.89 -8.93
CA SER A 153 14.86 -4.12 -9.23
C SER A 153 14.14 -3.67 -7.96
N PHE A 154 13.90 -4.58 -7.01
CA PHE A 154 13.23 -4.23 -5.76
C PHE A 154 14.11 -3.34 -4.86
N VAL A 155 15.41 -3.64 -4.76
CA VAL A 155 16.33 -2.85 -3.94
C VAL A 155 16.49 -1.43 -4.49
N SER A 156 16.53 -1.25 -5.82
CA SER A 156 16.56 0.09 -6.42
C SER A 156 15.24 0.84 -6.17
N LEU A 157 14.10 0.17 -6.36
CA LEU A 157 12.78 0.74 -6.07
C LEU A 157 12.69 1.24 -4.63
N LEU A 158 13.03 0.38 -3.66
CA LEU A 158 13.01 0.72 -2.23
C LEU A 158 13.91 1.93 -1.94
N ARG A 159 15.15 1.91 -2.43
CA ARG A 159 16.12 2.99 -2.20
C ARG A 159 15.66 4.31 -2.81
N GLU A 160 15.17 4.29 -4.05
CA GLU A 160 14.64 5.48 -4.73
C GLU A 160 13.42 6.04 -3.99
N THR A 161 12.52 5.15 -3.53
CA THR A 161 11.34 5.51 -2.74
C THR A 161 11.73 6.20 -1.43
N GLU A 162 12.65 5.61 -0.66
CA GLU A 162 13.11 6.15 0.63
C GLU A 162 13.85 7.48 0.44
N ALA A 163 14.70 7.60 -0.58
CA ALA A 163 15.42 8.83 -0.90
C ALA A 163 14.45 9.95 -1.26
N LEU A 164 13.51 9.71 -2.17
CA LEU A 164 12.53 10.71 -2.59
C LEU A 164 11.61 11.15 -1.45
N LYS A 165 11.18 10.21 -0.60
CA LYS A 165 10.43 10.53 0.62
C LYS A 165 11.23 11.42 1.58
N THR A 166 12.53 11.14 1.70
CA THR A 166 13.44 11.95 2.52
C THR A 166 13.61 13.35 1.93
N ASP A 167 13.89 13.47 0.63
CA ASP A 167 14.08 14.74 -0.05
C ASP A 167 12.82 15.62 0.06
N LEU A 168 11.64 15.05 -0.19
CA LEU A 168 10.37 15.76 -0.02
C LEU A 168 10.12 16.21 1.42
N SER A 169 10.61 15.46 2.42
CA SER A 169 10.49 15.87 3.83
C SER A 169 11.37 17.08 4.20
N THR A 170 12.40 17.37 3.39
CA THR A 170 13.27 18.55 3.58
C THR A 170 12.68 19.83 2.99
N VAL A 171 11.63 19.71 2.17
CA VAL A 171 10.99 20.86 1.52
C VAL A 171 10.38 21.77 2.58
N THR A 172 10.95 22.96 2.68
CA THR A 172 10.49 24.03 3.57
C THR A 172 10.18 25.27 2.75
N TYR A 173 9.12 25.97 3.13
CA TYR A 173 8.66 27.18 2.45
C TYR A 173 7.87 28.07 3.41
N CYS A 174 7.88 29.36 3.12
CA CYS A 174 7.04 30.34 3.80
C CYS A 174 5.88 30.73 2.90
N MET A 175 4.71 30.91 3.52
CA MET A 175 3.52 31.43 2.87
C MET A 175 3.21 32.83 3.40
N LEU A 176 3.16 33.81 2.51
CA LEU A 176 2.61 35.12 2.80
C LEU A 176 1.20 35.21 2.22
N ILE A 177 0.23 35.48 3.08
CA ILE A 177 -1.17 35.64 2.70
C ILE A 177 -1.55 37.11 2.92
N ASP A 178 -1.83 37.81 1.83
CA ASP A 178 -2.29 39.21 1.84
C ASP A 178 -3.62 39.32 1.09
N GLY A 179 -4.72 39.38 1.85
CA GLY A 179 -6.07 39.32 1.31
C GLY A 179 -6.30 38.04 0.50
N GLY A 180 -6.55 38.19 -0.81
CA GLY A 180 -6.72 37.08 -1.75
C GLY A 180 -5.44 36.63 -2.47
N LYS A 181 -4.29 37.21 -2.12
CA LYS A 181 -3.00 36.91 -2.75
C LYS A 181 -2.19 35.99 -1.85
N VAL A 182 -1.75 34.86 -2.41
CA VAL A 182 -0.82 33.94 -1.75
C VAL A 182 0.53 34.02 -2.46
N GLN A 183 1.59 34.22 -1.68
CA GLN A 183 2.97 34.15 -2.16
C GLN A 183 3.70 33.05 -1.40
N VAL A 184 4.42 32.21 -2.13
CA VAL A 184 5.26 31.17 -1.57
C VAL A 184 6.71 31.57 -1.82
N ARG A 185 7.54 31.55 -0.78
CA ARG A 185 8.98 31.83 -0.85
C ARG A 185 9.78 30.77 -0.12
N SER A 186 11.07 30.66 -0.44
CA SER A 186 11.99 29.78 0.27
C SER A 186 12.11 30.21 1.74
N TYR A 187 12.25 29.24 2.64
CA TYR A 187 12.52 29.51 4.04
C TYR A 187 14.00 29.89 4.21
N GLU A 188 14.29 31.14 4.56
CA GLU A 188 15.65 31.67 4.71
C GLU A 188 16.14 31.68 6.18
N SER A 189 15.83 30.61 6.94
CA SER A 189 16.14 30.54 8.38
C SER A 189 15.62 31.75 9.17
N GLU A 190 14.44 32.22 8.78
CA GLU A 190 13.76 33.36 9.38
C GLU A 190 13.58 33.09 10.89
N ILE A 191 13.89 34.11 11.71
CA ILE A 191 13.84 34.01 13.17
C ILE A 191 12.40 33.75 13.59
N ASP A 192 12.19 32.70 14.40
CA ASP A 192 10.91 32.47 15.05
C ASP A 192 10.70 33.51 16.15
N TYR A 193 10.13 34.66 15.77
CA TYR A 193 9.81 35.74 16.70
C TYR A 193 8.83 35.32 17.79
N SER A 194 8.13 34.19 17.64
CA SER A 194 7.26 33.65 18.69
C SER A 194 8.04 33.42 19.98
N ILE A 195 9.29 32.94 19.89
CA ILE A 195 10.16 32.71 21.04
C ILE A 195 10.52 34.05 21.73
N GLU A 196 10.84 35.07 20.94
CA GLU A 196 11.23 36.38 21.47
C GLU A 196 10.03 37.12 22.08
N VAL A 197 8.85 37.01 21.45
CA VAL A 197 7.57 37.51 21.98
C VAL A 197 7.23 36.77 23.28
N GLU A 198 7.26 35.44 23.31
CA GLU A 198 6.99 34.66 24.52
C GLU A 198 7.89 35.07 25.67
N LYS A 199 9.20 35.21 25.42
CA LYS A 199 10.18 35.66 26.42
C LYS A 199 9.89 37.07 26.92
N THR A 200 9.46 37.98 26.03
CA THR A 200 9.09 39.36 26.41
C THR A 200 7.85 39.39 27.30
N PHE A 201 6.88 38.50 27.04
CA PHE A 201 5.60 38.44 27.75
C PHE A 201 5.57 37.40 28.89
N GLU A 202 6.68 36.70 29.15
CA GLU A 202 6.79 35.65 30.18
C GLU A 202 6.39 36.15 31.57
N LYS A 203 6.79 37.38 31.92
CA LYS A 203 6.42 38.05 33.18
C LYS A 203 4.93 38.37 33.33
N PHE A 204 4.14 38.26 32.26
CA PHE A 204 2.70 38.50 32.24
C PHE A 204 1.89 37.21 32.09
N LYS A 205 2.54 36.04 32.00
CA LYS A 205 1.87 34.74 31.85
C LYS A 205 1.20 34.35 33.17
N GLN A 206 -0.12 34.49 33.27
CA GLN A 206 -0.90 34.13 34.46
C GLN A 206 -1.65 32.80 34.26
N GLY A 207 -1.21 31.75 34.97
CA GLY A 207 -1.87 30.45 35.01
C GLY A 207 -1.83 29.68 33.67
N ALA A 208 -2.54 28.54 33.63
CA ALA A 208 -2.74 27.79 32.39
C ALA A 208 -3.69 28.54 31.46
N VAL A 209 -3.19 28.99 30.31
CA VAL A 209 -3.98 29.73 29.31
C VAL A 209 -4.91 28.75 28.59
N LYS A 210 -6.17 29.14 28.39
CA LYS A 210 -7.09 28.39 27.53
C LYS A 210 -6.56 28.44 26.10
N ASP A 211 -6.34 27.27 25.51
CA ASP A 211 -5.99 27.15 24.11
C ASP A 211 -7.17 27.63 23.25
N TYR A 212 -6.93 28.67 22.43
CA TYR A 212 -7.91 29.23 21.49
C TYR A 212 -7.70 28.70 20.07
N LEU A 213 -6.78 27.75 19.87
CA LEU A 213 -6.60 27.11 18.57
C LEU A 213 -7.89 26.37 18.20
N SER A 214 -8.57 26.87 17.17
CA SER A 214 -9.64 26.12 16.54
C SER A 214 -9.01 24.95 15.80
N LYS A 215 -9.43 23.73 16.15
CA LYS A 215 -9.15 22.56 15.31
C LYS A 215 -9.98 22.73 14.04
N LEU A 216 -9.35 23.29 13.01
CA LEU A 216 -9.94 23.32 11.69
C LEU A 216 -10.17 21.86 11.28
N PRO A 217 -11.38 21.49 10.84
CA PRO A 217 -11.62 20.16 10.33
C PRO A 217 -10.67 19.96 9.15
N LEU A 218 -9.86 18.91 9.22
CA LEU A 218 -9.08 18.43 8.09
C LEU A 218 -10.09 18.09 6.99
N GLY A 219 -10.22 18.98 6.01
CA GLY A 219 -11.07 18.74 4.85
C GLY A 219 -10.60 17.47 4.14
N SER A 220 -11.55 16.66 3.68
CA SER A 220 -11.20 15.49 2.87
C SER A 220 -10.72 15.95 1.49
N GLY A 221 -9.42 15.89 1.26
CA GLY A 221 -8.80 16.17 -0.03
C GLY A 221 -8.27 17.60 -0.21
N MET A 222 -7.57 17.81 -1.31
CA MET A 222 -6.89 19.06 -1.65
C MET A 222 -7.83 20.00 -2.41
N ASN A 223 -7.96 21.24 -1.95
CA ASN A 223 -8.71 22.29 -2.65
C ASN A 223 -7.83 23.02 -3.70
N HIS A 224 -8.45 23.89 -4.50
CA HIS A 224 -7.76 24.62 -5.58
C HIS A 224 -6.69 25.60 -5.08
N VAL A 225 -6.82 26.14 -3.86
CA VAL A 225 -5.81 27.04 -3.25
C VAL A 225 -4.61 26.22 -2.79
N GLU A 226 -4.85 25.11 -2.09
CA GLU A 226 -3.78 24.19 -1.66
C GLU A 226 -3.01 23.63 -2.86
N ALA A 227 -3.71 23.28 -3.94
CA ALA A 227 -3.09 22.84 -5.19
C ALA A 227 -2.23 23.96 -5.81
N ALA A 228 -2.73 25.19 -5.87
CA ALA A 228 -1.97 26.32 -6.38
C ALA A 228 -0.73 26.64 -5.53
N VAL A 229 -0.83 26.48 -4.20
CA VAL A 229 0.32 26.59 -3.29
C VAL A 229 1.34 25.50 -3.61
N LEU A 230 0.92 24.25 -3.77
CA LEU A 230 1.80 23.14 -4.11
C LEU A 230 2.51 23.36 -5.45
N ASP A 231 1.82 23.91 -6.45
CA ASP A 231 2.43 24.29 -7.74
C ASP A 231 3.50 25.40 -7.58
N LEU A 232 3.31 26.33 -6.64
CA LEU A 232 4.32 27.34 -6.32
C LEU A 232 5.50 26.75 -5.56
N VAL A 233 5.26 25.82 -4.63
CA VAL A 233 6.32 25.08 -3.93
C VAL A 233 7.15 24.25 -4.92
N ALA A 234 6.51 23.59 -5.89
CA ALA A 234 7.20 22.85 -6.93
C ALA A 234 8.13 23.74 -7.78
N LYS A 235 7.77 25.01 -7.99
CA LYS A 235 8.63 25.99 -8.67
C LYS A 235 9.82 26.45 -7.83
N LEU A 236 9.72 26.40 -6.50
CA LEU A 236 10.82 26.71 -5.59
C LEU A 236 11.81 25.54 -5.46
N HIS A 237 11.33 24.30 -5.62
CA HIS A 237 12.12 23.08 -5.48
C HIS A 237 12.08 22.23 -6.76
N PRO A 238 12.50 22.78 -7.92
CA PRO A 238 12.28 22.13 -9.22
C PRO A 238 12.97 20.77 -9.35
N GLU A 239 14.15 20.58 -8.76
CA GLU A 239 14.89 19.32 -8.84
C GLU A 239 14.16 18.18 -8.12
N THR A 240 13.64 18.44 -6.91
CA THR A 240 12.90 17.45 -6.12
C THR A 240 11.61 17.04 -6.82
N PHE A 241 10.84 18.00 -7.34
CA PHE A 241 9.58 17.72 -8.01
C PHE A 241 9.77 17.11 -9.40
N SER A 242 10.83 17.46 -10.14
CA SER A 242 11.19 16.76 -11.38
C SER A 242 11.60 15.31 -11.11
N SER A 243 12.30 15.06 -10.00
CA SER A 243 12.65 13.69 -9.58
C SER A 243 11.40 12.87 -9.25
N LEU A 244 10.39 13.50 -8.62
CA LEU A 244 9.08 12.88 -8.36
C LEU A 244 8.34 12.55 -9.67
N ASP A 245 8.30 13.48 -10.63
CA ASP A 245 7.68 13.26 -11.94
C ASP A 245 8.27 12.04 -12.66
N GLU A 246 9.60 12.00 -12.75
CA GLU A 246 10.33 10.92 -13.42
C GLU A 246 10.15 9.58 -12.69
N TYR A 247 10.15 9.61 -11.36
CA TYR A 247 9.92 8.44 -10.51
C TYR A 247 8.53 7.84 -10.76
N CYS A 248 7.48 8.66 -10.78
CA CYS A 248 6.12 8.20 -11.04
C CYS A 248 5.97 7.61 -12.45
N ALA A 249 6.58 8.24 -13.46
CA ALA A 249 6.53 7.73 -14.84
C ALA A 249 7.25 6.37 -14.98
N ARG A 250 8.42 6.23 -14.35
CA ARG A 250 9.26 5.03 -14.44
C ARG A 250 8.67 3.84 -13.69
N ASN A 251 8.06 4.10 -12.54
CA ASN A 251 7.60 3.06 -11.63
C ASN A 251 6.10 2.76 -11.73
N ALA A 252 5.40 3.21 -12.78
CA ALA A 252 3.96 2.98 -12.95
C ALA A 252 3.54 1.48 -12.84
N GLY A 253 4.44 0.56 -13.22
CA GLY A 253 4.28 -0.89 -13.07
C GLY A 253 5.09 -1.51 -11.93
N PHE A 254 5.25 -0.82 -10.80
CA PHE A 254 6.08 -1.29 -9.68
C PHE A 254 5.58 -2.59 -9.02
N LEU A 255 4.31 -2.94 -9.20
CA LEU A 255 3.69 -4.10 -8.56
C LEU A 255 4.11 -5.38 -9.27
N ASP A 256 4.85 -6.23 -8.57
CA ASP A 256 5.16 -7.58 -9.04
C ASP A 256 3.90 -8.45 -9.17
N GLU A 257 3.74 -9.10 -10.31
CA GLU A 257 2.56 -9.88 -10.66
C GLU A 257 2.39 -11.09 -9.73
N THR A 258 3.47 -11.79 -9.38
CA THR A 258 3.40 -12.95 -8.49
C THR A 258 3.03 -12.55 -7.07
N ILE A 259 3.50 -11.40 -6.58
CA ILE A 259 3.05 -10.84 -5.29
C ILE A 259 1.57 -10.46 -5.34
N ALA A 260 1.08 -9.89 -6.45
CA ALA A 260 -0.34 -9.56 -6.62
C ALA A 260 -1.24 -10.81 -6.65
N VAL A 261 -0.79 -11.87 -7.35
CA VAL A 261 -1.46 -13.18 -7.37
C VAL A 261 -1.48 -13.78 -5.97
N PHE A 262 -0.34 -13.80 -5.27
CA PHE A 262 -0.27 -14.29 -3.89
C PHE A 262 -1.23 -13.54 -2.96
N ASP A 263 -1.24 -12.21 -3.00
CA ASP A 263 -2.12 -11.39 -2.16
C ASP A 263 -3.60 -11.70 -2.38
N ARG A 264 -4.00 -12.01 -3.62
CA ARG A 264 -5.36 -12.45 -3.92
C ARG A 264 -5.63 -13.87 -3.42
N GLU A 265 -4.78 -14.80 -3.81
CA GLU A 265 -5.01 -16.22 -3.57
C GLU A 265 -4.96 -16.58 -2.09
N ILE A 266 -4.09 -15.95 -1.29
CA ILE A 266 -3.96 -16.22 0.16
C ILE A 266 -5.23 -15.85 0.95
N GLN A 267 -6.17 -15.15 0.33
CA GLN A 267 -7.48 -14.85 0.91
C GLN A 267 -8.54 -15.95 0.67
N PHE A 268 -8.26 -16.94 -0.17
CA PHE A 268 -9.11 -18.12 -0.37
C PHE A 268 -9.12 -18.99 0.90
#